data_AF-A0A235EFV1-F1
#
_entry.id   AF-A0A235EFV1-F1
#
_cell.length_a   1.000
_cell.length_b   1.000
_cell.length_c   1.000
_cell.angle_alpha   90.00
_cell.angle_beta   90.00
_cell.angle_gamma   90.00
#
_symmetry.space_group_name_H-M   'P 1'
#
loop_
_entity.id
_entity.type
_entity.pdbx_description
1 polymer ?
#
loop_
_entity_poly.entity_id
_entity_poly.type
_entity_poly.pdbx_seq_one_letter_code
_entity_poly.pdbx_strand_id
1 'polypeptide(L)'
;MVPRKGSEHSMGLLTVWNDRAGVVAHALAAFSVVGGVAALAMAPPSQMQLGAMACLVLAGCCYAGLAVQSARHARRLVQAHRQVQQLVAGALEAPPQDPRGADRTEPLLQDLAALQQRMAAVVRDVHAGTLAIATSSGHVGSDHTRFAAMMSTLASSIDDVNGSMEQLAPALQANADDAQRGHHIANGVLEQAKQGAQVIQRLVETMGSITGSSRKIGEIISLIDNIAFQTNILALNAAVEAARAGDAGRGFAVVANEVRNLATRSAAASREVRTLIEGSARSVDAGAEMAGQTGRTMAGLLDGVQQVASIIEAMATAVRQQTAGMHAIGASIADLDVLTRQNASLSRNAAEPVAALHQQALQLVQSVASFDLGTQAHASADDAKALVQRAVGVLRSRGGAALIAQVNTPHNTELIDRDLYLVLYSTDVHCVAHGTNTRLVGVDGRNFKDLDGKHFVAEIVASALRQGSGHVSYRWLHPLTQEAMTKSAYFERHGDLVVTCGSYVTPVLTA
;
A
#
# COMPACT_ATOMS: atom_id res chain seq x y z
N MET A 1 43.08 -28.80 -2.06
CA MET A 1 44.32 -29.58 -2.23
C MET A 1 44.41 -30.61 -1.12
N VAL A 2 44.04 -31.86 -1.39
CA VAL A 2 44.23 -33.02 -0.51
C VAL A 2 44.98 -34.06 -1.35
N PRO A 3 46.05 -34.71 -0.84
CA PRO A 3 46.93 -35.49 -1.69
C PRO A 3 46.30 -36.83 -2.12
N ARG A 4 46.48 -37.18 -3.39
CA ARG A 4 46.23 -38.51 -3.97
C ARG A 4 47.13 -39.56 -3.26
N LYS A 5 46.64 -40.17 -2.18
CA LYS A 5 47.27 -41.33 -1.52
C LYS A 5 46.51 -42.65 -1.74
N GLY A 6 45.36 -42.63 -2.41
CA GLY A 6 44.48 -43.80 -2.56
C GLY A 6 44.87 -44.82 -3.63
N SER A 7 45.70 -44.44 -4.62
CA SER A 7 46.03 -45.33 -5.75
C SER A 7 47.01 -46.45 -5.40
N GLU A 8 47.86 -46.28 -4.38
CA GLU A 8 48.82 -47.31 -3.97
C GLU A 8 48.18 -48.41 -3.09
N HIS A 9 47.21 -48.04 -2.24
CA HIS A 9 46.49 -49.01 -1.41
C HIS A 9 45.49 -49.88 -2.19
N SER A 10 44.89 -49.35 -3.26
CA SER A 10 43.99 -50.10 -4.13
C SER A 10 44.74 -51.14 -4.98
N MET A 11 45.96 -50.84 -5.43
CA MET A 11 46.86 -51.85 -6.01
C MET A 11 47.26 -52.92 -4.99
N GLY A 12 47.56 -52.54 -3.74
CA GLY A 12 47.94 -53.48 -2.67
C GLY A 12 46.84 -54.48 -2.26
N LEU A 13 45.57 -54.07 -2.25
CA LEU A 13 44.45 -54.97 -1.93
C LEU A 13 44.12 -55.90 -3.11
N LEU A 14 44.24 -55.42 -4.35
CA LEU A 14 44.11 -56.25 -5.54
C LEU A 14 45.22 -57.28 -5.63
N THR A 15 46.47 -56.94 -5.30
CA THR A 15 47.57 -57.90 -5.27
C THR A 15 47.35 -58.95 -4.18
N VAL A 16 46.98 -58.57 -2.96
CA VAL A 16 46.77 -59.52 -1.84
C VAL A 16 45.58 -60.47 -2.07
N TRP A 17 44.48 -60.00 -2.67
CA TRP A 17 43.32 -60.85 -2.96
C TRP A 17 43.56 -61.75 -4.19
N ASN A 18 44.26 -61.22 -5.21
CA ASN A 18 44.72 -62.02 -6.35
C ASN A 18 45.73 -63.08 -5.92
N ASP A 19 46.56 -62.79 -4.90
CA ASP A 19 47.48 -63.77 -4.29
C ASP A 19 46.71 -64.86 -3.55
N ARG A 20 45.71 -64.52 -2.73
CA ARG A 20 44.96 -65.52 -1.96
C ARG A 20 44.01 -66.37 -2.81
N ALA A 21 43.32 -65.77 -3.78
CA ALA A 21 42.50 -66.49 -4.75
C ALA A 21 43.37 -67.32 -5.70
N GLY A 22 44.53 -66.78 -6.08
CA GLY A 22 45.60 -67.50 -6.78
C GLY A 22 46.07 -68.70 -5.99
N VAL A 23 46.38 -68.56 -4.70
CA VAL A 23 46.85 -69.64 -3.83
C VAL A 23 45.80 -70.74 -3.67
N VAL A 24 44.51 -70.41 -3.53
CA VAL A 24 43.44 -71.44 -3.47
C VAL A 24 43.25 -72.14 -4.82
N ALA A 25 43.32 -71.40 -5.94
CA ALA A 25 43.25 -71.99 -7.28
C ALA A 25 44.47 -72.86 -7.60
N HIS A 26 45.67 -72.46 -7.16
CA HIS A 26 46.90 -73.24 -7.29
C HIS A 26 46.87 -74.47 -6.36
N ALA A 27 46.32 -74.36 -5.15
CA ALA A 27 46.17 -75.47 -4.22
C ALA A 27 45.15 -76.50 -4.72
N LEU A 28 44.01 -76.07 -5.29
CA LEU A 28 43.02 -76.97 -5.90
C LEU A 28 43.53 -77.61 -7.21
N ALA A 29 44.26 -76.85 -8.04
CA ALA A 29 44.95 -77.39 -9.21
C ALA A 29 45.98 -78.44 -8.77
N ALA A 30 46.81 -78.14 -7.76
CA ALA A 30 47.77 -79.09 -7.20
C ALA A 30 47.07 -80.33 -6.62
N PHE A 31 45.93 -80.17 -5.93
CA PHE A 31 45.17 -81.30 -5.38
C PHE A 31 44.52 -82.16 -6.47
N SER A 32 44.05 -81.55 -7.57
CA SER A 32 43.52 -82.28 -8.73
C SER A 32 44.62 -83.03 -9.51
N VAL A 33 45.83 -82.47 -9.57
CA VAL A 33 47.02 -83.12 -10.14
C VAL A 33 47.45 -84.28 -9.25
N VAL A 34 47.49 -84.11 -7.94
CA VAL A 34 47.85 -85.17 -6.97
C VAL A 34 46.78 -86.28 -6.96
N GLY A 35 45.50 -85.94 -7.00
CA GLY A 35 44.40 -86.90 -7.10
C GLY A 35 44.39 -87.66 -8.44
N GLY A 36 44.73 -86.99 -9.55
CA GLY A 36 44.91 -87.60 -10.85
C GLY A 36 46.09 -88.58 -10.88
N VAL A 37 47.22 -88.22 -10.26
CA VAL A 37 48.40 -89.10 -10.13
C VAL A 37 48.09 -90.33 -9.26
N ALA A 38 47.29 -90.17 -8.19
CA ALA A 38 46.84 -91.30 -7.37
C ALA A 38 45.87 -92.24 -8.12
N ALA A 39 44.99 -91.70 -8.96
CA ALA A 39 44.09 -92.48 -9.81
C ALA A 39 44.84 -93.23 -10.93
N LEU A 40 45.95 -92.68 -11.45
CA LEU A 40 46.84 -93.39 -12.37
C LEU A 40 47.55 -94.60 -11.74
N ALA A 41 47.70 -94.65 -10.42
CA ALA A 41 48.41 -95.73 -9.73
C ALA A 41 47.57 -97.02 -9.54
N MET A 42 46.27 -96.99 -9.83
CA MET A 42 45.35 -98.12 -9.57
C MET A 42 44.64 -98.67 -10.83
N ALA A 43 45.02 -98.24 -12.04
CA ALA A 43 44.32 -98.58 -13.29
C ALA A 43 45.17 -99.44 -14.25
N PRO A 44 44.55 -100.33 -15.07
CA PRO A 44 45.27 -101.14 -16.05
C PRO A 44 45.89 -100.29 -17.19
N PRO A 45 47.06 -100.68 -17.74
CA PRO A 45 47.90 -99.82 -18.59
C PRO A 45 47.27 -99.35 -19.91
N SER A 46 46.20 -99.99 -20.39
CA SER A 46 45.50 -99.61 -21.64
C SER A 46 44.43 -98.52 -21.48
N GLN A 47 44.07 -98.13 -20.26
CA GLN A 47 43.05 -97.09 -20.00
C GLN A 47 43.58 -95.85 -19.25
N MET A 48 44.84 -95.87 -18.79
CA MET A 48 45.47 -94.76 -18.04
C MET A 48 45.56 -93.45 -18.83
N GLN A 49 45.74 -93.50 -20.16
CA GLN A 49 45.96 -92.27 -20.95
C GLN A 49 44.68 -91.44 -21.15
N LEU A 50 43.53 -92.07 -21.35
CA LEU A 50 42.24 -91.38 -21.55
C LEU A 50 41.68 -90.79 -20.25
N GLY A 51 41.79 -91.51 -19.12
CA GLY A 51 41.35 -91.01 -17.82
C GLY A 51 42.17 -89.81 -17.31
N ALA A 52 43.49 -89.84 -17.55
CA ALA A 52 44.38 -88.74 -17.22
C ALA A 52 44.05 -87.46 -18.01
N MET A 53 43.76 -87.61 -19.31
CA MET A 53 43.42 -86.48 -20.18
C MET A 53 42.07 -85.85 -19.83
N ALA A 54 41.07 -86.65 -19.47
CA ALA A 54 39.77 -86.14 -19.01
C ALA A 54 39.88 -85.36 -17.69
N CYS A 55 40.69 -85.82 -16.74
CA CYS A 55 40.92 -85.12 -15.47
C CYS A 55 41.64 -83.77 -15.67
N LEU A 56 42.61 -83.71 -16.58
CA LEU A 56 43.32 -82.46 -16.92
C LEU A 56 42.40 -81.43 -17.58
N VAL A 57 41.51 -81.87 -18.48
CA VAL A 57 40.52 -80.98 -19.11
C VAL A 57 39.51 -80.47 -18.08
N LEU A 58 39.00 -81.33 -17.20
CA LEU A 58 38.08 -80.91 -16.13
C LEU A 58 38.75 -79.95 -15.13
N ALA A 59 40.00 -80.21 -14.75
CA ALA A 59 40.78 -79.30 -13.91
C ALA A 59 41.03 -77.97 -14.62
N GLY A 60 41.31 -77.98 -15.92
CA GLY A 60 41.46 -76.77 -16.76
C GLY A 60 40.18 -75.95 -16.88
N CYS A 61 39.03 -76.60 -17.11
CA CYS A 61 37.72 -75.93 -17.13
C CYS A 61 37.32 -75.38 -15.76
N CYS A 62 37.62 -76.11 -14.67
CA CYS A 62 37.39 -75.65 -13.31
C CYS A 62 38.28 -74.45 -12.96
N TYR A 63 39.57 -74.49 -13.34
CA TYR A 63 40.49 -73.37 -13.20
C TYR A 63 40.05 -72.16 -14.02
N ALA A 64 39.65 -72.35 -15.28
CA ALA A 64 39.13 -71.28 -16.13
C ALA A 64 37.83 -70.68 -15.55
N GLY A 65 36.93 -71.50 -15.03
CA GLY A 65 35.71 -71.05 -14.34
C GLY A 65 36.00 -70.22 -13.09
N LEU A 66 36.91 -70.70 -12.23
CA LEU A 66 37.35 -69.99 -11.03
C LEU A 66 38.11 -68.70 -11.36
N ALA A 67 38.94 -68.68 -12.41
CA ALA A 67 39.66 -67.50 -12.88
C ALA A 67 38.71 -66.43 -13.48
N VAL A 68 37.69 -66.85 -14.23
CA VAL A 68 36.65 -65.94 -14.72
C VAL A 68 35.81 -65.40 -13.56
N GLN A 69 35.50 -66.24 -12.57
CA GLN A 69 34.75 -65.83 -11.38
C GLN A 69 35.57 -64.84 -10.52
N SER A 70 36.84 -65.11 -10.23
CA SER A 70 37.71 -64.22 -9.48
C SER A 70 37.97 -62.90 -10.20
N ALA A 71 38.14 -62.92 -11.53
CA ALA A 71 38.26 -61.71 -12.35
C ALA A 71 36.97 -60.87 -12.33
N ARG A 72 35.79 -61.50 -12.29
CA ARG A 72 34.50 -60.79 -12.13
C ARG A 72 34.39 -60.14 -10.75
N HIS A 73 34.76 -60.84 -9.67
CA HIS A 73 34.79 -60.29 -8.31
C HIS A 73 35.76 -59.11 -8.18
N ALA A 74 36.97 -59.24 -8.72
CA ALA A 74 37.98 -58.17 -8.69
C ALA A 74 37.51 -56.92 -9.45
N ARG A 75 36.91 -57.07 -10.64
CA ARG A 75 36.35 -55.93 -11.40
C ARG A 75 35.23 -55.21 -10.64
N ARG A 76 34.35 -55.96 -9.96
CA ARG A 76 33.26 -55.38 -9.17
C ARG A 76 33.75 -54.67 -7.90
N LEU A 77 34.77 -55.20 -7.22
CA LEU A 77 35.42 -54.51 -6.09
C LEU A 77 36.11 -53.21 -6.55
N VAL A 78 36.73 -53.21 -7.73
CA VAL A 78 37.29 -51.98 -8.33
C VAL A 78 36.18 -50.98 -8.65
N GLN A 79 35.02 -51.43 -9.12
CA GLN A 79 33.86 -50.56 -9.34
C GLN A 79 33.33 -49.96 -8.04
N ALA A 80 33.15 -50.77 -6.98
CA ALA A 80 32.74 -50.28 -5.66
C ALA A 80 33.75 -49.28 -5.10
N HIS A 81 35.05 -49.56 -5.22
CA HIS A 81 36.10 -48.64 -4.81
C HIS A 81 36.07 -47.32 -5.60
N ARG A 82 35.83 -47.37 -6.91
CA ARG A 82 35.65 -46.16 -7.74
C ARG A 82 34.42 -45.36 -7.34
N GLN A 83 33.28 -46.00 -7.08
CA GLN A 83 32.08 -45.31 -6.59
C GLN A 83 32.33 -44.61 -5.25
N VAL A 84 33.07 -45.24 -4.33
CA VAL A 84 33.48 -44.59 -3.08
C VAL A 84 34.43 -43.43 -3.33
N GLN A 85 35.41 -43.55 -4.24
CA GLN A 85 36.30 -42.44 -4.60
C GLN A 85 35.54 -41.28 -5.26
N GLN A 86 34.53 -41.57 -6.08
CA GLN A 86 33.62 -40.58 -6.66
C GLN A 86 32.80 -39.88 -5.58
N LEU A 87 32.21 -40.64 -4.64
CA LEU A 87 31.47 -40.10 -3.50
C LEU A 87 32.35 -39.17 -2.63
N VAL A 88 33.58 -39.59 -2.34
CA VAL A 88 34.56 -38.79 -1.58
C VAL A 88 34.98 -37.53 -2.33
N ALA A 89 35.04 -37.58 -3.66
CA ALA A 89 35.31 -36.43 -4.52
C ALA A 89 34.09 -35.50 -4.68
N GLY A 90 32.94 -35.82 -4.06
CA GLY A 90 31.72 -35.05 -4.16
C GLY A 90 30.85 -35.38 -5.37
N ALA A 91 31.22 -36.36 -6.21
CA ALA A 91 30.41 -36.81 -7.33
C ALA A 91 29.26 -37.71 -6.84
N LEU A 92 28.04 -37.18 -6.93
CA LEU A 92 26.81 -37.82 -6.44
C LEU A 92 25.97 -38.44 -7.57
N GLU A 93 26.44 -38.37 -8.81
CA GLU A 93 25.82 -39.04 -9.96
C GLU A 93 26.03 -40.57 -9.84
N ALA A 94 24.94 -41.30 -9.63
CA ALA A 94 24.98 -42.75 -9.54
C ALA A 94 25.21 -43.34 -10.95
N PRO A 95 26.25 -44.18 -11.17
CA PRO A 95 26.46 -44.81 -12.46
C PRO A 95 25.32 -45.80 -12.78
N PRO A 96 25.04 -46.04 -14.08
CA PRO A 96 24.00 -46.97 -14.50
C PRO A 96 24.25 -48.37 -13.91
N GLN A 97 23.23 -48.93 -13.26
CA GLN A 97 23.30 -50.30 -12.71
C GLN A 97 23.03 -51.33 -13.82
N ASP A 98 23.79 -52.42 -13.83
CA ASP A 98 23.55 -53.56 -14.72
C ASP A 98 22.54 -54.52 -14.04
N PRO A 99 21.31 -54.66 -14.55
CA PRO A 99 20.24 -55.42 -13.90
C PRO A 99 20.45 -56.94 -13.87
N ARG A 100 21.58 -57.48 -14.37
CA ARG A 100 21.79 -58.93 -14.57
C ARG A 100 22.85 -59.57 -13.64
N GLY A 101 23.21 -58.92 -12.54
CA GLY A 101 24.28 -59.36 -11.64
C GLY A 101 23.85 -60.19 -10.42
N ALA A 102 23.68 -61.51 -10.52
CA ALA A 102 23.35 -62.37 -9.37
C ALA A 102 24.60 -62.80 -8.55
N ASP A 103 25.41 -61.85 -8.08
CA ASP A 103 26.62 -62.12 -7.30
C ASP A 103 26.58 -61.47 -5.90
N ARG A 104 27.35 -62.01 -4.93
CA ARG A 104 27.37 -61.57 -3.52
C ARG A 104 27.81 -60.11 -3.31
N THR A 105 28.39 -59.47 -4.33
CA THR A 105 28.83 -58.07 -4.33
C THR A 105 27.77 -57.08 -4.84
N GLU A 106 26.67 -57.59 -5.40
CA GLU A 106 25.55 -56.79 -5.92
C GLU A 106 24.87 -55.93 -4.83
N PRO A 107 24.58 -56.43 -3.61
CA PRO A 107 23.96 -55.63 -2.56
C PRO A 107 24.80 -54.42 -2.16
N LEU A 108 26.13 -54.54 -2.14
CA LEU A 108 27.03 -53.44 -1.80
C LEU A 108 26.98 -52.31 -2.85
N LEU A 109 26.98 -52.67 -4.14
CA LEU A 109 26.87 -51.69 -5.23
C LEU A 109 25.48 -51.02 -5.26
N GLN A 110 24.43 -51.77 -4.88
CA GLN A 110 23.08 -51.24 -4.72
C GLN A 110 22.98 -50.27 -3.54
N ASP A 111 23.55 -50.62 -2.38
CA ASP A 111 23.59 -49.75 -1.20
C ASP A 111 24.40 -48.48 -1.44
N LEU A 112 25.54 -48.57 -2.14
CA LEU A 112 26.36 -47.40 -2.52
C LEU A 112 25.62 -46.47 -3.50
N ALA A 113 24.90 -47.03 -4.48
CA ALA A 113 24.07 -46.24 -5.38
C ALA A 113 22.88 -45.59 -4.65
N ALA A 114 22.22 -46.31 -3.74
CA ALA A 114 21.15 -45.78 -2.91
C ALA A 114 21.66 -44.65 -2.00
N LEU A 115 22.87 -44.78 -1.44
CA LEU A 115 23.54 -43.73 -0.67
C LEU A 115 23.82 -42.49 -1.54
N GLN A 116 24.41 -42.68 -2.73
CA GLN A 116 24.65 -41.59 -3.70
C GLN A 116 23.35 -40.87 -4.05
N GLN A 117 22.27 -41.60 -4.36
CA GLN A 117 20.95 -41.02 -4.67
C GLN A 117 20.36 -40.23 -3.50
N ARG A 118 20.46 -40.75 -2.27
CA ARG A 118 19.98 -40.05 -1.07
C ARG A 118 20.80 -38.80 -0.78
N MET A 119 22.13 -38.86 -0.90
CA MET A 119 23.00 -37.69 -0.73
C MET A 119 22.73 -36.65 -1.82
N ALA A 120 22.53 -37.06 -3.07
CA ALA A 120 22.14 -36.17 -4.17
C ALA A 120 20.80 -35.48 -3.88
N ALA A 121 19.82 -36.20 -3.34
CA ALA A 121 18.53 -35.62 -2.95
C ALA A 121 18.69 -34.57 -1.84
N VAL A 122 19.41 -34.89 -0.77
CA VAL A 122 19.67 -33.95 0.33
C VAL A 122 20.41 -32.71 -0.17
N VAL A 123 21.45 -32.87 -1.00
CA VAL A 123 22.22 -31.76 -1.58
C VAL A 123 21.33 -30.87 -2.45
N ARG A 124 20.43 -31.46 -3.27
CA ARG A 124 19.45 -30.70 -4.05
C ARG A 124 18.48 -29.91 -3.16
N ASP A 125 17.92 -30.54 -2.14
CA ASP A 125 16.95 -29.90 -1.25
C ASP A 125 17.60 -28.74 -0.47
N VAL A 126 18.83 -28.94 0.02
CA VAL A 126 19.59 -27.88 0.70
C VAL A 126 19.95 -26.76 -0.28
N HIS A 127 20.40 -27.07 -1.50
CA HIS A 127 20.70 -26.06 -2.52
C HIS A 127 19.46 -25.22 -2.87
N ALA A 128 18.33 -25.88 -3.15
CA ALA A 128 17.07 -25.21 -3.48
C ALA A 128 16.53 -24.37 -2.30
N GLY A 129 16.54 -24.91 -1.08
CA GLY A 129 16.10 -24.19 0.12
C GLY A 129 16.96 -22.96 0.41
N THR A 130 18.28 -23.08 0.24
CA THR A 130 19.22 -22.00 0.52
C THR A 130 19.16 -20.91 -0.56
N LEU A 131 18.98 -21.28 -1.83
CA LEU A 131 18.70 -20.34 -2.92
C LEU A 131 17.41 -19.54 -2.67
N ALA A 132 16.36 -20.20 -2.15
CA ALA A 132 15.12 -19.53 -1.77
C ALA A 132 15.34 -18.54 -0.62
N ILE A 133 16.13 -18.91 0.40
CA ILE A 133 16.50 -18.00 1.51
C ILE A 133 17.29 -16.81 1.00
N ALA A 134 18.32 -17.01 0.17
CA ALA A 134 19.13 -15.94 -0.39
C ALA A 134 18.26 -14.94 -1.16
N THR A 135 17.37 -15.44 -2.02
CA THR A 135 16.44 -14.60 -2.80
C THR A 135 15.48 -13.82 -1.89
N SER A 136 14.88 -14.50 -0.92
CA SER A 136 13.92 -13.87 0.00
C SER A 136 14.58 -12.79 0.87
N SER A 137 15.76 -13.06 1.43
CA SER A 137 16.49 -12.08 2.23
C SER A 137 16.93 -10.87 1.41
N GLY A 138 17.32 -11.05 0.14
CA GLY A 138 17.62 -9.94 -0.76
C GLY A 138 16.41 -9.02 -0.98
N HIS A 139 15.23 -9.59 -1.20
CA HIS A 139 13.99 -8.80 -1.30
C HIS A 139 13.66 -8.08 0.00
N VAL A 140 13.69 -8.78 1.14
CA VAL A 140 13.42 -8.18 2.46
C VAL A 140 14.39 -7.02 2.76
N GLY A 141 15.67 -7.15 2.39
CA GLY A 141 16.64 -6.08 2.54
C GLY A 141 16.28 -4.84 1.72
N SER A 142 15.90 -5.02 0.45
CA SER A 142 15.45 -3.93 -0.42
C SER A 142 14.17 -3.25 0.10
N ASP A 143 13.25 -4.03 0.68
CA ASP A 143 12.02 -3.52 1.28
C ASP A 143 12.33 -2.65 2.51
N HIS A 144 13.29 -3.07 3.36
CA HIS A 144 13.74 -2.26 4.49
C HIS A 144 14.39 -0.94 4.07
N THR A 145 15.19 -0.93 3.00
CA THR A 145 15.76 0.31 2.43
C THR A 145 14.67 1.24 1.92
N ARG A 146 13.68 0.70 1.18
CA ARG A 146 12.55 1.49 0.68
C ARG A 146 11.69 2.04 1.80
N PHE A 147 11.42 1.23 2.82
CA PHE A 147 10.66 1.65 3.99
C PHE A 147 11.38 2.76 4.76
N ALA A 148 12.70 2.68 4.93
CA ALA A 148 13.49 3.75 5.54
C ALA A 148 13.42 5.07 4.74
N ALA A 149 13.49 5.00 3.41
CA ALA A 149 13.32 6.16 2.54
C ALA A 149 11.91 6.78 2.68
N MET A 150 10.87 5.94 2.70
CA MET A 150 9.49 6.39 2.91
C MET A 150 9.30 7.08 4.26
N MET A 151 9.90 6.57 5.34
CA MET A 151 9.87 7.23 6.66
C MET A 151 10.58 8.58 6.64
N SER A 152 11.69 8.73 5.89
CA SER A 152 12.36 10.02 5.73
C SER A 152 11.49 11.05 5.01
N THR A 153 10.75 10.64 3.97
CA THR A 153 9.78 11.51 3.30
C THR A 153 8.63 11.89 4.23
N LEU A 154 8.10 10.93 5.00
CA LEU A 154 7.04 11.18 5.96
C LEU A 154 7.48 12.18 7.05
N ALA A 155 8.71 12.09 7.54
CA ALA A 155 9.27 13.05 8.49
C ALA A 155 9.28 14.48 7.91
N SER A 156 9.66 14.65 6.64
CA SER A 156 9.59 15.96 5.97
C SER A 156 8.14 16.48 5.88
N SER A 157 7.17 15.61 5.59
CA SER A 157 5.76 16.01 5.57
C SER A 157 5.24 16.39 6.96
N ILE A 158 5.74 15.75 8.02
CA ILE A 158 5.43 16.13 9.40
C ILE A 158 5.96 17.54 9.70
N ASP A 159 7.19 17.86 9.28
CA ASP A 159 7.76 19.21 9.45
C ASP A 159 6.93 20.27 8.71
N ASP A 160 6.48 19.99 7.47
CA ASP A 160 5.63 20.92 6.70
C ASP A 160 4.28 21.18 7.40
N VAL A 161 3.65 20.13 7.95
CA VAL A 161 2.41 20.27 8.71
C VAL A 161 2.67 21.06 9.99
N ASN A 162 3.77 20.80 10.70
CA ASN A 162 4.11 21.54 11.91
C ASN A 162 4.34 23.03 11.61
N GLY A 163 5.06 23.36 10.53
CA GLY A 163 5.24 24.74 10.07
C GLY A 163 3.92 25.42 9.68
N SER A 164 3.00 24.69 9.06
CA SER A 164 1.65 25.19 8.76
C SER A 164 0.85 25.48 10.04
N MET A 165 1.02 24.67 11.08
CA MET A 165 0.37 24.90 12.38
C MET A 165 0.95 26.10 13.13
N GLU A 166 2.27 26.29 13.08
CA GLU A 166 2.93 27.49 13.63
C GLU A 166 2.44 28.78 12.95
N GLN A 167 2.11 28.71 11.65
CA GLN A 167 1.52 29.84 10.92
C GLN A 167 0.02 30.04 11.23
N LEU A 168 -0.74 28.97 11.49
CA LEU A 168 -2.16 29.05 11.84
C LEU A 168 -2.40 29.58 13.25
N ALA A 169 -1.50 29.30 14.19
CA ALA A 169 -1.63 29.76 15.58
C ALA A 169 -1.80 31.28 15.74
N PRO A 170 -0.95 32.16 15.14
CA PRO A 170 -1.14 33.59 15.23
C PRO A 170 -2.41 34.07 14.52
N ALA A 171 -2.84 33.39 13.44
CA ALA A 171 -4.09 33.73 12.76
C ALA A 171 -5.32 33.43 13.64
N LEU A 172 -5.33 32.31 14.36
CA LEU A 172 -6.39 32.01 15.32
C LEU A 172 -6.40 32.97 16.51
N GLN A 173 -5.22 33.36 17.01
CA GLN A 173 -5.13 34.37 18.05
C GLN A 173 -5.66 35.73 17.57
N ALA A 174 -5.27 36.16 16.37
CA ALA A 174 -5.80 37.39 15.77
C ALA A 174 -7.33 37.34 15.60
N ASN A 175 -7.89 36.19 15.19
CA ASN A 175 -9.34 36.01 15.10
C ASN A 175 -10.03 36.07 16.48
N ALA A 176 -9.40 35.56 17.54
CA ALA A 176 -9.93 35.68 18.91
C ALA A 176 -9.98 37.16 19.35
N ASP A 177 -8.89 37.89 19.11
CA ASP A 177 -8.79 39.31 19.43
C ASP A 177 -9.81 40.11 18.61
N ASP A 178 -10.00 39.79 17.32
CA ASP A 178 -11.01 40.39 16.45
C ASP A 178 -12.43 40.14 16.93
N ALA A 179 -12.74 38.91 17.36
CA ALA A 179 -14.04 38.61 17.94
C ALA A 179 -14.27 39.42 19.23
N GLN A 180 -13.28 39.54 20.12
CA GLN A 180 -13.40 40.37 21.31
C GLN A 180 -13.61 41.86 20.97
N ARG A 181 -12.84 42.39 20.02
CA ARG A 181 -13.01 43.77 19.53
C ARG A 181 -14.39 44.00 18.93
N GLY A 182 -14.84 43.08 18.07
CA GLY A 182 -16.17 43.12 17.46
C GLY A 182 -17.27 43.12 18.52
N HIS A 183 -17.13 42.31 19.58
CA HIS A 183 -18.12 42.25 20.66
C HIS A 183 -18.21 43.59 21.41
N HIS A 184 -17.06 44.21 21.72
CA HIS A 184 -17.04 45.53 22.33
C HIS A 184 -17.68 46.61 21.46
N ILE A 185 -17.41 46.60 20.14
CA ILE A 185 -18.02 47.52 19.19
C ILE A 185 -19.55 47.32 19.15
N ALA A 186 -20.02 46.08 19.03
CA ALA A 186 -21.45 45.77 19.00
C ALA A 186 -22.16 46.25 20.27
N ASN A 187 -21.57 46.04 21.47
CA ASN A 187 -22.11 46.53 22.73
C ASN A 187 -22.16 48.07 22.77
N GLY A 188 -21.13 48.75 22.25
CA GLY A 188 -21.11 50.21 22.15
C GLY A 188 -22.23 50.75 21.25
N VAL A 189 -22.45 50.13 20.08
CA VAL A 189 -23.53 50.50 19.17
C VAL A 189 -24.90 50.22 19.80
N LEU A 190 -25.05 49.12 20.54
CA LEU A 190 -26.29 48.78 21.24
C LEU A 190 -26.66 49.87 22.26
N GLU A 191 -25.71 50.35 23.05
CA GLU A 191 -25.94 51.44 24.01
C GLU A 191 -26.30 52.76 23.31
N GLN A 192 -25.63 53.10 22.21
CA GLN A 192 -25.98 54.28 21.41
C GLN A 192 -27.40 54.18 20.82
N ALA A 193 -27.78 53.00 20.31
CA ALA A 193 -29.11 52.76 19.78
C ALA A 193 -30.19 52.85 20.87
N LYS A 194 -29.93 52.34 22.09
CA LYS A 194 -30.84 52.50 23.25
C LYS A 194 -31.04 53.97 23.61
N GLN A 195 -29.97 54.76 23.65
CA GLN A 195 -30.05 56.20 23.91
C GLN A 195 -30.85 56.91 22.81
N GLY A 196 -30.62 56.56 21.54
CA GLY A 196 -31.40 57.06 20.41
C GLY A 196 -32.90 56.75 20.53
N ALA A 197 -33.25 55.51 20.88
CA ALA A 197 -34.63 55.11 21.12
C ALA A 197 -35.30 55.93 22.25
N GLN A 198 -34.58 56.19 23.35
CA GLN A 198 -35.09 57.03 24.45
C GLN A 198 -35.31 58.49 24.02
N VAL A 199 -34.47 59.04 23.14
CA VAL A 199 -34.67 60.40 22.59
C VAL A 199 -35.90 60.45 21.72
N ILE A 200 -36.09 59.47 20.84
CA ILE A 200 -37.28 59.39 19.97
C ILE A 200 -38.56 59.19 20.79
N GLN A 201 -38.52 58.38 21.85
CA GLN A 201 -39.66 58.21 22.74
C GLN A 201 -40.08 59.54 23.39
N ARG A 202 -39.11 60.31 23.92
CA ARG A 202 -39.35 61.67 24.45
C ARG A 202 -39.87 62.64 23.39
N LEU A 203 -39.42 62.51 22.14
CA LEU A 203 -39.90 63.33 21.03
C LEU A 203 -41.39 63.05 20.74
N VAL A 204 -41.80 61.77 20.71
CA VAL A 204 -43.20 61.37 20.53
C VAL A 204 -44.08 61.91 21.66
N GLU A 205 -43.64 61.80 22.91
CA GLU A 205 -44.35 62.35 24.09
C GLU A 205 -44.51 63.88 24.00
N THR A 206 -43.46 64.57 23.53
CA THR A 206 -43.48 66.03 23.34
C THR A 206 -44.46 66.43 22.23
N MET A 207 -44.46 65.73 21.09
CA MET A 207 -45.42 65.98 20.01
C MET A 207 -46.87 65.73 20.47
N GLY A 208 -47.11 64.69 21.27
CA GLY A 208 -48.42 64.46 21.88
C GLY A 208 -48.87 65.61 22.80
N SER A 209 -47.95 66.15 23.60
CA SER A 209 -48.22 67.30 24.48
C SER A 209 -48.49 68.59 23.70
N ILE A 210 -47.77 68.84 22.61
CA ILE A 210 -47.99 69.98 21.70
C ILE A 210 -49.36 69.83 21.02
N THR A 211 -49.69 68.64 20.54
CA THR A 211 -50.99 68.34 19.91
C THR A 211 -52.15 68.63 20.86
N GLY A 212 -52.04 68.18 22.12
CA GLY A 212 -53.02 68.48 23.16
C GLY A 212 -53.15 69.98 23.45
N SER A 213 -52.04 70.71 23.48
CA SER A 213 -52.02 72.16 23.68
C SER A 213 -52.66 72.91 22.51
N SER A 214 -52.34 72.54 21.27
CA SER A 214 -52.93 73.12 20.05
C SER A 214 -54.45 72.92 19.99
N ARG A 215 -54.93 71.73 20.39
CA ARG A 215 -56.38 71.45 20.47
C ARG A 215 -57.08 72.39 21.44
N LYS A 216 -56.50 72.58 22.63
CA LYS A 216 -57.03 73.47 23.66
C LYS A 216 -57.03 74.94 23.20
N ILE A 217 -56.01 75.37 22.47
CA ILE A 217 -55.99 76.69 21.85
C ILE A 217 -57.12 76.81 20.81
N GLY A 218 -57.31 75.81 19.96
CA GLY A 218 -58.41 75.78 18.98
C GLY A 218 -59.80 75.91 19.62
N GLU A 219 -60.02 75.28 20.77
CA GLU A 219 -61.24 75.42 21.58
C GLU A 219 -61.42 76.86 22.10
N ILE A 220 -60.35 77.47 22.63
CA ILE A 220 -60.36 78.85 23.12
C ILE A 220 -60.66 79.83 21.98
N ILE A 221 -60.03 79.67 20.82
CA ILE A 221 -60.27 80.52 19.65
C ILE A 221 -61.73 80.38 19.17
N SER A 222 -62.30 79.18 19.28
CA SER A 222 -63.72 78.97 18.97
C SER A 222 -64.66 79.66 19.94
N LEU A 223 -64.31 79.70 21.23
CA LEU A 223 -65.02 80.51 22.21
C LEU A 223 -64.93 82.01 21.89
N ILE A 224 -63.77 82.52 21.49
CA ILE A 224 -63.58 83.95 21.14
C ILE A 224 -64.41 84.32 19.90
N ASP A 225 -64.42 83.49 18.85
CA ASP A 225 -65.26 83.68 17.65
C ASP A 225 -66.76 83.74 18.03
N ASN A 226 -67.20 82.88 18.94
CA ASN A 226 -68.57 82.91 19.49
C ASN A 226 -68.86 84.19 20.29
N ILE A 227 -67.94 84.66 21.13
CA ILE A 227 -68.08 85.92 21.88
C ILE A 227 -68.16 87.11 20.92
N ALA A 228 -67.30 87.13 19.89
CA ALA A 228 -67.31 88.16 18.85
C ALA A 228 -68.64 88.17 18.09
N PHE A 229 -69.18 87.00 17.73
CA PHE A 229 -70.51 86.89 17.12
C PHE A 229 -71.62 87.42 18.04
N GLN A 230 -71.64 87.02 19.31
CA GLN A 230 -72.62 87.52 20.29
C GLN A 230 -72.52 89.04 20.45
N THR A 231 -71.31 89.58 20.53
CA THR A 231 -71.05 91.03 20.63
C THR A 231 -71.54 91.77 19.40
N ASN A 232 -71.36 91.20 18.20
CA ASN A 232 -71.86 91.76 16.95
C ASN A 232 -73.40 91.82 16.93
N ILE A 233 -74.09 90.80 17.46
CA ILE A 233 -75.57 90.80 17.58
C ILE A 233 -76.04 91.84 18.62
N LEU A 234 -75.37 91.92 19.78
CA LEU A 234 -75.64 92.94 20.81
C LEU A 234 -75.49 94.36 20.26
N ALA A 235 -74.41 94.62 19.53
CA ALA A 235 -74.13 95.91 18.91
C ALA A 235 -75.15 96.26 17.83
N LEU A 236 -75.59 95.28 17.02
CA LEU A 236 -76.66 95.46 16.05
C LEU A 236 -77.98 95.86 16.73
N ASN A 237 -78.36 95.15 17.80
CA ASN A 237 -79.57 95.46 18.57
C ASN A 237 -79.49 96.88 19.16
N ALA A 238 -78.34 97.28 19.70
CA ALA A 238 -78.12 98.63 20.21
C ALA A 238 -78.19 99.70 19.11
N ALA A 239 -77.65 99.44 17.92
CA ALA A 239 -77.73 100.35 16.78
C ALA A 239 -79.18 100.54 16.30
N VAL A 240 -79.99 99.48 16.30
CA VAL A 240 -81.42 99.53 15.98
C VAL A 240 -82.19 100.38 17.01
N GLU A 241 -81.96 100.16 18.30
CA GLU A 241 -82.65 100.92 19.35
C GLU A 241 -82.21 102.40 19.36
N ALA A 242 -80.94 102.67 19.09
CA ALA A 242 -80.43 104.03 18.92
C ALA A 242 -81.07 104.75 17.71
N ALA A 243 -81.29 104.05 16.59
CA ALA A 243 -82.02 104.60 15.46
C ALA A 243 -83.50 104.89 15.80
N ARG A 244 -84.09 104.04 16.64
CA ARG A 244 -85.48 104.19 17.12
C ARG A 244 -85.67 105.42 18.03
N ALA A 245 -84.64 105.81 18.77
CA ALA A 245 -84.65 106.99 19.63
C ALA A 245 -84.43 108.33 18.88
N GLY A 246 -84.23 108.32 17.56
CA GLY A 246 -84.08 109.53 16.75
C GLY A 246 -82.84 110.36 17.11
N ASP A 247 -82.97 111.68 17.19
CA ASP A 247 -81.85 112.60 17.43
C ASP A 247 -81.16 112.39 18.78
N ALA A 248 -81.90 111.93 19.80
CA ALA A 248 -81.35 111.63 21.13
C ALA A 248 -80.44 110.38 21.13
N GLY A 249 -80.64 109.46 20.19
CA GLY A 249 -79.88 108.21 20.07
C GLY A 249 -78.62 108.31 19.21
N ARG A 250 -78.36 109.45 18.56
CA ARG A 250 -77.33 109.59 17.53
C ARG A 250 -75.90 109.29 18.03
N GLY A 251 -75.58 109.67 19.27
CA GLY A 251 -74.30 109.32 19.90
C GLY A 251 -74.16 107.82 20.20
N PHE A 252 -75.24 107.18 20.66
CA PHE A 252 -75.28 105.73 20.90
C PHE A 252 -75.17 104.92 19.61
N ALA A 253 -75.75 105.39 18.51
CA ALA A 253 -75.64 104.73 17.21
C ALA A 253 -74.20 104.67 16.70
N VAL A 254 -73.40 105.72 16.93
CA VAL A 254 -71.97 105.73 16.55
C VAL A 254 -71.18 104.70 17.37
N VAL A 255 -71.39 104.67 18.69
CA VAL A 255 -70.73 103.70 19.58
C VAL A 255 -71.14 102.26 19.20
N ALA A 256 -72.42 102.02 18.95
CA ALA A 256 -72.92 100.70 18.55
C ALA A 256 -72.29 100.23 17.23
N ASN A 257 -72.15 101.11 16.24
CA ASN A 257 -71.45 100.78 14.99
C ASN A 257 -69.96 100.50 15.19
N GLU A 258 -69.26 101.25 16.06
CA GLU A 258 -67.85 100.99 16.35
C GLU A 258 -67.65 99.64 17.07
N VAL A 259 -68.51 99.32 18.06
CA VAL A 259 -68.51 98.01 18.73
C VAL A 259 -68.77 96.88 17.72
N ARG A 260 -69.70 97.09 16.79
CA ARG A 260 -70.00 96.12 15.72
C ARG A 260 -68.80 95.89 14.80
N ASN A 261 -68.10 96.96 14.42
CA ASN A 261 -66.90 96.88 13.60
C ASN A 261 -65.78 96.13 14.33
N LEU A 262 -65.56 96.45 15.62
CA LEU A 262 -64.59 95.75 16.46
C LEU A 262 -64.91 94.26 16.60
N ALA A 263 -66.18 93.91 16.80
CA ALA A 263 -66.63 92.52 16.86
C ALA A 263 -66.38 91.77 15.54
N THR A 264 -66.66 92.40 14.40
CA THR A 264 -66.40 91.82 13.07
C THR A 264 -64.90 91.60 12.83
N ARG A 265 -64.05 92.57 13.23
CA ARG A 265 -62.59 92.45 13.17
C ARG A 265 -62.07 91.34 14.09
N SER A 266 -62.62 91.21 15.29
CA SER A 266 -62.25 90.16 16.24
C SER A 266 -62.61 88.76 15.73
N ALA A 267 -63.78 88.60 15.10
CA ALA A 267 -64.16 87.33 14.45
C ALA A 267 -63.22 86.98 13.29
N ALA A 268 -62.88 87.95 12.44
CA ALA A 268 -61.93 87.74 11.34
C ALA A 268 -60.55 87.30 11.85
N ALA A 269 -59.99 88.01 12.84
CA ALA A 269 -58.73 87.65 13.47
C ALA A 269 -58.78 86.25 14.14
N SER A 270 -59.88 85.91 14.80
CA SER A 270 -60.06 84.59 15.42
C SER A 270 -60.03 83.47 14.38
N ARG A 271 -60.65 83.66 13.21
CA ARG A 271 -60.61 82.65 12.12
C ARG A 271 -59.21 82.50 11.51
N GLU A 272 -58.48 83.59 11.39
CA GLU A 272 -57.08 83.55 10.93
C GLU A 272 -56.20 82.77 11.91
N VAL A 273 -56.32 83.05 13.22
CA VAL A 273 -55.61 82.29 14.25
C VAL A 273 -56.02 80.81 14.25
N ARG A 274 -57.32 80.51 14.09
CA ARG A 274 -57.80 79.11 13.96
C ARG A 274 -57.09 78.39 12.82
N THR A 275 -57.00 79.03 11.65
CA THR A 275 -56.34 78.47 10.47
C THR A 275 -54.86 78.18 10.72
N LEU A 276 -54.16 79.09 11.40
CA LEU A 276 -52.76 78.88 11.78
C LEU A 276 -52.59 77.72 12.76
N ILE A 277 -53.46 77.61 13.77
CA ILE A 277 -53.43 76.52 14.75
C ILE A 277 -53.73 75.16 14.11
N GLU A 278 -54.69 75.08 13.20
CA GLU A 278 -54.96 73.87 12.41
C GLU A 278 -53.76 73.48 11.53
N GLY A 279 -53.08 74.47 10.94
CA GLY A 279 -51.84 74.26 10.21
C GLY A 279 -50.71 73.71 11.09
N SER A 280 -50.50 74.30 12.27
CA SER A 280 -49.53 73.82 13.25
C SER A 280 -49.85 72.41 13.74
N ALA A 281 -51.11 72.09 14.00
CA ALA A 281 -51.54 70.76 14.42
C ALA A 281 -51.19 69.70 13.36
N ARG A 282 -51.51 69.95 12.08
CA ARG A 282 -51.13 69.04 10.98
C ARG A 282 -49.61 68.80 10.90
N SER A 283 -48.81 69.85 11.08
CA SER A 283 -47.34 69.73 11.07
C SER A 283 -46.81 68.91 12.25
N VAL A 284 -47.42 69.04 13.43
CA VAL A 284 -47.06 68.27 14.63
C VAL A 284 -47.47 66.81 14.47
N ASP A 285 -48.64 66.52 13.92
CA ASP A 285 -49.10 65.16 13.62
C ASP A 285 -48.14 64.45 12.65
N ALA A 286 -47.74 65.13 11.56
CA ALA A 286 -46.74 64.61 10.63
C ALA A 286 -45.38 64.38 11.30
N GLY A 287 -44.97 65.26 12.22
CA GLY A 287 -43.77 65.10 13.03
C GLY A 287 -43.83 63.89 13.97
N ALA A 288 -44.99 63.66 14.60
CA ALA A 288 -45.23 62.51 15.46
C ALA A 288 -45.17 61.18 14.68
N GLU A 289 -45.75 61.15 13.48
CA GLU A 289 -45.70 59.98 12.61
C GLU A 289 -44.25 59.65 12.18
N MET A 290 -43.47 60.66 11.76
CA MET A 290 -42.05 60.48 11.43
C MET A 290 -41.22 60.02 12.63
N ALA A 291 -41.47 60.57 13.81
CA ALA A 291 -40.81 60.13 15.05
C ALA A 291 -41.17 58.68 15.38
N GLY A 292 -42.44 58.29 15.26
CA GLY A 292 -42.89 56.91 15.44
C GLY A 292 -42.25 55.93 14.46
N GLN A 293 -42.15 56.31 13.17
CA GLN A 293 -41.45 55.52 12.16
C GLN A 293 -39.96 55.36 12.50
N THR A 294 -39.31 56.45 12.92
CA THR A 294 -37.90 56.42 13.34
C THR A 294 -37.70 55.51 14.56
N GLY A 295 -38.65 55.50 15.50
CA GLY A 295 -38.65 54.61 16.66
C GLY A 295 -38.70 53.13 16.26
N ARG A 296 -39.56 52.77 15.29
CA ARG A 296 -39.61 51.41 14.72
C ARG A 296 -38.30 51.01 14.06
N THR A 297 -37.69 51.91 13.29
CA THR A 297 -36.37 51.66 12.67
C THR A 297 -35.28 51.44 13.72
N MET A 298 -35.28 52.20 14.81
CA MET A 298 -34.33 52.00 15.91
C MET A 298 -34.53 50.66 16.64
N ALA A 299 -35.78 50.22 16.80
CA ALA A 299 -36.05 48.89 17.36
C ALA A 299 -35.50 47.77 16.45
N GLY A 300 -35.64 47.90 15.13
CA GLY A 300 -35.03 46.96 14.17
C GLY A 300 -33.49 46.98 14.19
N LEU A 301 -32.88 48.17 14.36
CA LEU A 301 -31.44 48.30 14.54
C LEU A 301 -30.94 47.60 15.80
N LEU A 302 -31.66 47.75 16.93
CA LEU A 302 -31.33 47.07 18.18
C LEU A 302 -31.32 45.55 18.01
N ASP A 303 -32.35 45.00 17.36
CA ASP A 303 -32.45 43.55 17.08
C ASP A 303 -31.30 43.06 16.19
N GLY A 304 -30.99 43.78 15.11
CA GLY A 304 -29.88 43.45 14.21
C GLY A 304 -28.51 43.49 14.90
N VAL A 305 -28.26 44.49 15.74
CA VAL A 305 -27.01 44.61 16.50
C VAL A 305 -26.90 43.48 17.55
N GLN A 306 -28.01 43.12 18.20
CA GLN A 306 -28.07 41.98 19.12
C GLN A 306 -27.69 40.66 18.41
N GLN A 307 -28.19 40.46 17.18
CA GLN A 307 -27.87 39.30 16.37
C GLN A 307 -26.38 39.26 15.98
N VAL A 308 -25.81 40.41 15.59
CA VAL A 308 -24.37 40.53 15.31
C VAL A 308 -23.54 40.19 16.55
N ALA A 309 -23.91 40.70 17.74
CA ALA A 309 -23.23 40.38 18.99
C ALA A 309 -23.25 38.87 19.28
N SER A 310 -24.38 38.20 19.06
CA SER A 310 -24.51 36.75 19.23
C SER A 310 -23.63 35.96 18.26
N ILE A 311 -23.54 36.37 16.99
CA ILE A 311 -22.65 35.73 16.01
C ILE A 311 -21.19 35.86 16.45
N ILE A 312 -20.78 37.02 16.93
CA ILE A 312 -19.42 37.26 17.39
C ILE A 312 -19.08 36.41 18.63
N GLU A 313 -20.02 36.22 19.54
CA GLU A 313 -19.86 35.32 20.68
C GLU A 313 -19.70 33.85 20.25
N ALA A 314 -20.49 33.42 19.25
CA ALA A 314 -20.35 32.11 18.64
C ALA A 314 -18.98 31.95 17.95
N MET A 315 -18.51 32.97 17.23
CA MET A 315 -17.17 32.99 16.63
C MET A 315 -16.07 32.87 17.69
N ALA A 316 -16.14 33.63 18.78
CA ALA A 316 -15.17 33.53 19.87
C ALA A 316 -15.13 32.12 20.49
N THR A 317 -16.29 31.47 20.60
CA THR A 317 -16.39 30.08 21.06
C THR A 317 -15.77 29.10 20.07
N ALA A 318 -16.04 29.26 18.77
CA ALA A 318 -15.46 28.45 17.71
C ALA A 318 -13.93 28.59 17.67
N VAL A 319 -13.40 29.81 17.81
CA VAL A 319 -11.94 30.05 17.84
C VAL A 319 -11.30 29.35 19.04
N ARG A 320 -11.91 29.40 20.24
CA ARG A 320 -11.41 28.65 21.41
C ARG A 320 -11.36 27.14 21.15
N GLN A 321 -12.40 26.59 20.52
CA GLN A 321 -12.43 25.16 20.15
C GLN A 321 -11.37 24.82 19.09
N GLN A 322 -11.17 25.68 18.09
CA GLN A 322 -10.14 25.50 17.07
C GLN A 322 -8.73 25.53 17.67
N THR A 323 -8.44 26.45 18.59
CA THR A 323 -7.17 26.50 19.31
C THR A 323 -6.92 25.22 20.11
N ALA A 324 -7.93 24.73 20.84
CA ALA A 324 -7.82 23.47 21.57
C ALA A 324 -7.60 22.27 20.62
N GLY A 325 -8.31 22.22 19.50
CA GLY A 325 -8.13 21.21 18.46
C GLY A 325 -6.73 21.24 17.85
N MET A 326 -6.18 22.44 17.62
CA MET A 326 -4.83 22.63 17.12
C MET A 326 -3.78 22.11 18.11
N HIS A 327 -3.94 22.33 19.42
CA HIS A 327 -3.05 21.73 20.41
C HIS A 327 -3.10 20.19 20.41
N ALA A 328 -4.30 19.60 20.25
CA ALA A 328 -4.46 18.15 20.16
C ALA A 328 -3.82 17.56 18.89
N ILE A 329 -3.96 18.25 17.75
CA ILE A 329 -3.29 17.88 16.50
C ILE A 329 -1.76 17.98 16.68
N GLY A 330 -1.27 19.04 17.32
CA GLY A 330 0.17 19.23 17.56
C GLY A 330 0.77 18.10 18.41
N ALA A 331 0.08 17.67 19.47
CA ALA A 331 0.48 16.51 20.26
C ALA A 331 0.51 15.22 19.43
N SER A 332 -0.51 15.00 18.59
CA SER A 332 -0.58 13.82 17.72
C SER A 332 0.55 13.79 16.69
N ILE A 333 0.93 14.96 16.16
CA ILE A 333 2.05 15.09 15.23
C ILE A 333 3.39 14.79 15.91
N ALA A 334 3.58 15.25 17.15
CA ALA A 334 4.77 14.91 17.92
C ALA A 334 4.89 13.40 18.15
N ASP A 335 3.79 12.71 18.45
CA ASP A 335 3.76 11.26 18.56
C ASP A 335 4.09 10.57 17.22
N LEU A 336 3.57 11.10 16.10
CA LEU A 336 3.89 10.60 14.77
C LEU A 336 5.37 10.79 14.39
N ASP A 337 6.00 11.91 14.77
CA ASP A 337 7.43 12.13 14.54
C ASP A 337 8.27 11.09 15.30
N VAL A 338 7.94 10.85 16.58
CA VAL A 338 8.61 9.82 17.39
C VAL A 338 8.47 8.44 16.75
N LEU A 339 7.25 8.04 16.37
CA LEU A 339 6.99 6.76 15.71
C LEU A 339 7.69 6.64 14.35
N THR A 340 7.72 7.71 13.57
CA THR A 340 8.39 7.74 12.25
C THR A 340 9.89 7.52 12.41
N ARG A 341 10.53 8.22 13.35
CA ARG A 341 11.95 8.05 13.66
C ARG A 341 12.25 6.66 14.22
N GLN A 342 11.39 6.15 15.11
CA GLN A 342 11.52 4.80 15.65
C GLN A 342 11.43 3.75 14.54
N ASN A 343 10.43 3.83 13.66
CA ASN A 343 10.26 2.92 12.53
C ASN A 343 11.43 2.99 11.54
N ALA A 344 11.94 4.19 11.25
CA ALA A 344 13.13 4.36 10.43
C ALA A 344 14.38 3.71 11.05
N SER A 345 14.51 3.79 12.38
CA SER A 345 15.59 3.10 13.11
C SER A 345 15.40 1.59 13.11
N LEU A 346 14.19 1.10 13.40
CA LEU A 346 13.87 -0.33 13.40
C LEU A 346 14.15 -0.96 12.02
N SER A 347 13.79 -0.27 10.94
CA SER A 347 14.05 -0.75 9.58
C SER A 347 15.54 -0.82 9.27
N ARG A 348 16.33 0.18 9.69
CA ARG A 348 17.80 0.14 9.56
C ARG A 348 18.39 -1.00 10.38
N ASN A 349 17.95 -1.18 11.61
CA ASN A 349 18.43 -2.24 12.50
C ASN A 349 18.04 -3.63 11.99
N ALA A 350 16.92 -3.78 11.28
CA ALA A 350 16.50 -5.02 10.64
C ALA A 350 17.25 -5.33 9.34
N ALA A 351 17.80 -4.31 8.66
CA ALA A 351 18.55 -4.51 7.42
C ALA A 351 19.85 -5.31 7.63
N GLU A 352 20.53 -5.12 8.77
CA GLU A 352 21.77 -5.84 9.11
C GLU A 352 21.58 -7.37 9.26
N PRO A 353 20.69 -7.89 10.11
CA PRO A 353 20.47 -9.32 10.23
C PRO A 353 19.95 -9.94 8.93
N VAL A 354 19.16 -9.20 8.14
CA VAL A 354 18.70 -9.66 6.81
C VAL A 354 19.87 -9.79 5.83
N ALA A 355 20.80 -8.83 5.82
CA ALA A 355 22.02 -8.91 5.02
C ALA A 355 22.92 -10.07 5.47
N ALA A 356 23.04 -10.30 6.78
CA ALA A 356 23.77 -11.44 7.33
C ALA A 356 23.14 -12.78 6.91
N LEU A 357 21.81 -12.91 6.98
CA LEU A 357 21.08 -14.09 6.50
C LEU A 357 21.29 -14.32 5.00
N HIS A 358 21.26 -13.25 4.20
CA HIS A 358 21.56 -13.33 2.77
C HIS A 358 22.97 -13.87 2.52
N GLN A 359 23.98 -13.33 3.22
CA GLN A 359 25.36 -13.78 3.09
C GLN A 359 25.56 -15.24 3.55
N GLN A 360 24.94 -15.65 4.66
CA GLN A 360 24.98 -17.04 5.14
C GLN A 360 24.36 -18.00 4.13
N ALA A 361 23.25 -17.61 3.49
CA ALA A 361 22.64 -18.40 2.43
C ALA A 361 23.58 -18.53 1.22
N LEU A 362 24.23 -17.45 0.78
CA LEU A 362 25.23 -17.53 -0.30
C LEU A 362 26.40 -18.46 0.05
N GLN A 363 26.90 -18.41 1.29
CA GLN A 363 27.98 -19.30 1.76
C GLN A 363 27.56 -20.78 1.78
N LEU A 364 26.32 -21.06 2.21
CA LEU A 364 25.76 -22.41 2.18
C LEU A 364 25.62 -22.93 0.75
N VAL A 365 25.16 -22.10 -0.18
CA VAL A 365 25.12 -22.45 -1.61
C VAL A 365 26.51 -22.79 -2.13
N GLN A 366 27.52 -21.95 -1.85
CA GLN A 366 28.90 -22.21 -2.26
C GLN A 366 29.46 -23.50 -1.66
N SER A 367 29.10 -23.81 -0.41
CA SER A 367 29.53 -25.05 0.25
C SER A 367 28.91 -26.28 -0.42
N VAL A 368 27.64 -26.20 -0.80
CA VAL A 368 26.91 -27.27 -1.48
C VAL A 368 27.33 -27.41 -2.95
N ALA A 369 27.79 -26.32 -3.59
CA ALA A 369 28.31 -26.34 -4.95
C ALA A 369 29.61 -27.16 -5.11
N SER A 370 30.27 -27.54 -4.01
CA SER A 370 31.41 -28.47 -4.04
C SER A 370 31.01 -29.92 -4.35
N PHE A 371 29.73 -30.27 -4.22
CA PHE A 371 29.20 -31.56 -4.63
C PHE A 371 28.79 -31.52 -6.11
N ASP A 372 29.42 -32.38 -6.90
CA ASP A 372 29.12 -32.57 -8.31
C ASP A 372 27.88 -33.46 -8.46
N LEU A 373 26.77 -32.83 -8.80
CA LEU A 373 25.51 -33.50 -9.12
C LEU A 373 25.49 -34.07 -10.55
N GLY A 374 26.59 -33.96 -11.31
CA GLY A 374 26.75 -34.44 -12.67
C GLY A 374 26.06 -33.56 -13.71
N THR A 375 25.76 -34.12 -14.88
CA THR A 375 24.96 -33.46 -15.94
C THR A 375 23.54 -33.06 -15.50
N GLN A 376 23.16 -33.46 -14.29
CA GLN A 376 21.91 -33.10 -13.61
C GLN A 376 22.04 -31.83 -12.74
N ALA A 377 23.20 -31.18 -12.62
CA ALA A 377 23.41 -30.04 -11.71
C ALA A 377 22.69 -28.74 -12.10
N HIS A 378 22.60 -28.44 -13.41
CA HIS A 378 21.89 -27.28 -13.95
C HIS A 378 20.84 -27.74 -14.94
N ALA A 379 19.64 -27.17 -14.86
CA ALA A 379 18.63 -27.48 -15.84
C ALA A 379 18.95 -26.84 -17.19
N SER A 380 18.97 -27.67 -18.23
CA SER A 380 19.22 -27.23 -19.60
C SER A 380 18.03 -26.44 -20.16
N ALA A 381 18.23 -25.78 -21.29
CA ALA A 381 17.12 -25.19 -22.05
C ALA A 381 16.08 -26.25 -22.46
N ASP A 382 16.50 -27.49 -22.68
CA ASP A 382 15.59 -28.61 -22.99
C ASP A 382 14.77 -29.03 -21.77
N ASP A 383 15.35 -28.97 -20.56
CA ASP A 383 14.64 -29.24 -19.30
C ASP A 383 13.59 -28.16 -19.00
N ALA A 384 13.92 -26.89 -19.25
CA ALA A 384 12.98 -25.77 -19.12
C ALA A 384 11.78 -25.93 -20.06
N LYS A 385 12.05 -26.36 -21.30
CA LYS A 385 11.03 -26.69 -22.29
C LYS A 385 10.17 -27.88 -21.86
N ALA A 386 10.79 -28.96 -21.39
CA ALA A 386 10.08 -30.14 -20.90
C ALA A 386 9.15 -29.81 -19.73
N LEU A 387 9.60 -28.94 -18.79
CA LEU A 387 8.78 -28.49 -17.67
C LEU A 387 7.55 -27.71 -18.11
N VAL A 388 7.70 -26.78 -19.07
CA VAL A 388 6.57 -26.04 -19.65
C VAL A 388 5.60 -26.97 -20.36
N GLN A 389 6.10 -27.95 -21.13
CA GLN A 389 5.26 -28.92 -21.81
C GLN A 389 4.47 -29.82 -20.85
N ARG A 390 5.08 -30.24 -19.73
CA ARG A 390 4.36 -30.95 -18.65
C ARG A 390 3.24 -30.08 -18.08
N ALA A 391 3.53 -28.82 -17.78
CA ALA A 391 2.55 -27.88 -17.27
C ALA A 391 1.40 -27.61 -18.25
N VAL A 392 1.68 -27.49 -19.54
CA VAL A 392 0.65 -27.38 -20.58
C VAL A 392 -0.16 -28.69 -20.70
N GLY A 393 0.45 -29.86 -20.47
CA GLY A 393 -0.27 -31.13 -20.36
C GLY A 393 -1.27 -31.15 -19.20
N VAL A 394 -0.88 -30.63 -18.02
CA VAL A 394 -1.78 -30.43 -16.88
C VAL A 394 -2.89 -29.45 -17.23
N LEU A 395 -2.55 -28.33 -17.87
CA LEU A 395 -3.50 -27.32 -18.29
C LEU A 395 -4.57 -27.88 -19.26
N ARG A 396 -4.16 -28.73 -20.20
CA ARG A 396 -5.06 -29.39 -21.17
C ARG A 396 -5.96 -30.44 -20.53
N SER A 397 -5.48 -31.15 -19.51
CA SER A 397 -6.20 -32.26 -18.88
C SER A 397 -7.06 -31.85 -17.69
N ARG A 398 -6.63 -30.85 -16.91
CA ARG A 398 -7.26 -30.44 -15.64
C ARG A 398 -7.71 -28.97 -15.61
N GLY A 399 -7.38 -28.17 -16.64
CA GLY A 399 -7.79 -26.78 -16.77
C GLY A 399 -6.84 -25.76 -16.11
N GLY A 400 -7.01 -24.48 -16.47
CA GLY A 400 -6.13 -23.38 -16.04
C GLY A 400 -6.12 -23.11 -14.54
N ALA A 401 -7.28 -23.18 -13.88
CA ALA A 401 -7.39 -22.95 -12.44
C ALA A 401 -6.60 -24.00 -11.63
N ALA A 402 -6.60 -25.26 -12.07
CA ALA A 402 -5.85 -26.33 -11.42
C ALA A 402 -4.34 -26.10 -11.54
N LEU A 403 -3.84 -25.68 -12.72
CA LEU A 403 -2.43 -25.36 -12.91
C LEU A 403 -2.00 -24.16 -12.06
N ILE A 404 -2.80 -23.09 -12.02
CA ILE A 404 -2.51 -21.88 -11.22
C ILE A 404 -2.38 -22.23 -9.73
N ALA A 405 -3.33 -23.01 -9.19
CA ALA A 405 -3.26 -23.47 -7.81
C ALA A 405 -2.02 -24.35 -7.55
N GLN A 406 -1.69 -25.24 -8.50
CA GLN A 406 -0.54 -26.13 -8.40
C GLN A 406 0.79 -25.37 -8.44
N VAL A 407 0.92 -24.33 -9.27
CA VAL A 407 2.11 -23.47 -9.38
C VAL A 407 2.25 -22.56 -8.16
N ASN A 408 1.16 -22.03 -7.61
CA ASN A 408 1.20 -21.18 -6.42
C ASN A 408 1.41 -21.97 -5.12
N THR A 409 1.41 -23.30 -5.17
CA THR A 409 1.70 -24.15 -4.01
C THR A 409 3.22 -24.13 -3.74
N PRO A 410 3.68 -23.62 -2.59
CA PRO A 410 5.10 -23.57 -2.26
C PRO A 410 5.71 -24.98 -2.24
N HIS A 411 6.94 -25.12 -2.75
CA HIS A 411 7.71 -26.38 -2.73
C HIS A 411 7.04 -27.55 -3.47
N ASN A 412 6.21 -27.27 -4.47
CA ASN A 412 5.64 -28.31 -5.31
C ASN A 412 6.73 -28.96 -6.18
N THR A 413 7.16 -30.16 -5.79
CA THR A 413 8.24 -30.92 -6.44
C THR A 413 7.87 -31.46 -7.82
N GLU A 414 6.61 -31.42 -8.24
CA GLU A 414 6.20 -31.84 -9.59
C GLU A 414 6.46 -30.76 -10.66
N LEU A 415 6.48 -29.48 -10.26
CA LEU A 415 6.55 -28.32 -11.16
C LEU A 415 7.74 -27.39 -10.89
N ILE A 416 8.58 -27.75 -9.91
CA ILE A 416 9.88 -27.13 -9.63
C ILE A 416 10.93 -28.22 -9.88
N ASP A 417 11.79 -28.01 -10.86
CA ASP A 417 12.83 -28.97 -11.28
C ASP A 417 14.19 -28.29 -11.17
N ARG A 418 14.93 -28.59 -10.10
CA ARG A 418 16.24 -27.98 -9.81
C ARG A 418 16.16 -26.46 -9.68
N ASP A 419 16.75 -25.69 -10.59
CA ASP A 419 16.71 -24.22 -10.66
C ASP A 419 15.53 -23.67 -11.48
N LEU A 420 14.74 -24.56 -12.07
CA LEU A 420 13.57 -24.20 -12.86
C LEU A 420 12.33 -24.03 -12.02
N TYR A 421 11.59 -22.97 -12.32
CA TYR A 421 10.26 -22.72 -11.81
C TYR A 421 9.37 -22.18 -12.92
N LEU A 422 8.07 -22.41 -12.76
CA LEU A 422 7.07 -21.90 -13.69
C LEU A 422 6.59 -20.52 -13.27
N VAL A 423 6.36 -19.68 -14.26
CA VAL A 423 5.61 -18.44 -14.13
C VAL A 423 4.49 -18.45 -15.17
N LEU A 424 3.30 -18.03 -14.77
CA LEU A 424 2.17 -17.89 -15.67
C LEU A 424 1.84 -16.42 -15.82
N TYR A 425 1.68 -15.98 -17.07
CA TYR A 425 1.19 -14.65 -17.39
C TYR A 425 -0.16 -14.73 -18.12
N SER A 426 -1.03 -13.75 -17.89
CA SER A 426 -2.19 -13.54 -18.74
C SER A 426 -1.78 -12.90 -20.06
N THR A 427 -2.67 -12.95 -21.06
CA THR A 427 -2.49 -12.21 -22.31
C THR A 427 -2.43 -10.69 -22.13
N ASP A 428 -2.94 -10.19 -21.01
CA ASP A 428 -2.85 -8.78 -20.58
C ASP A 428 -1.56 -8.46 -19.80
N VAL A 429 -0.58 -9.38 -19.82
CA VAL A 429 0.74 -9.20 -19.21
C VAL A 429 0.71 -9.14 -17.68
N HIS A 430 -0.32 -9.65 -17.01
CA HIS A 430 -0.32 -9.79 -15.55
C HIS A 430 0.24 -11.14 -15.13
N CYS A 431 1.02 -11.18 -14.05
CA CYS A 431 1.46 -12.44 -13.47
C CYS A 431 0.27 -13.11 -12.76
N VAL A 432 -0.07 -14.33 -13.16
CA VAL A 432 -1.23 -15.09 -12.65
C VAL A 432 -0.79 -16.17 -11.66
N ALA A 433 0.41 -16.71 -11.84
CA ALA A 433 1.00 -17.65 -10.90
C ALA A 433 2.53 -17.58 -10.94
N HIS A 434 3.19 -17.84 -9.82
CA HIS A 434 4.65 -17.83 -9.74
C HIS A 434 5.17 -18.89 -8.76
N GLY A 435 5.95 -19.85 -9.28
CA GLY A 435 6.37 -21.05 -8.53
C GLY A 435 7.26 -20.78 -7.31
N THR A 436 7.98 -19.66 -7.30
CA THR A 436 8.93 -19.32 -6.22
C THR A 436 8.62 -18.01 -5.50
N ASN A 437 7.69 -17.19 -5.98
CA ASN A 437 7.44 -15.85 -5.46
C ASN A 437 5.98 -15.43 -5.69
N THR A 438 5.10 -15.93 -4.85
CA THR A 438 3.65 -15.66 -4.91
C THR A 438 3.30 -14.17 -4.74
N ARG A 439 4.21 -13.32 -4.25
CA ARG A 439 3.99 -11.87 -4.15
C ARG A 439 3.91 -11.19 -5.51
N LEU A 440 4.44 -11.81 -6.56
CA LEU A 440 4.36 -11.28 -7.91
C LEU A 440 3.00 -11.54 -8.57
N VAL A 441 2.14 -12.39 -7.99
CA VAL A 441 0.79 -12.64 -8.50
C VAL A 441 -0.04 -11.35 -8.45
N GLY A 442 -0.64 -10.99 -9.59
CA GLY A 442 -1.39 -9.75 -9.80
C GLY A 442 -0.53 -8.57 -10.28
N VAL A 443 0.80 -8.66 -10.18
CA VAL A 443 1.69 -7.58 -10.63
C VAL A 443 1.64 -7.45 -12.15
N ASP A 444 1.60 -6.20 -12.61
CA ASP A 444 1.70 -5.85 -14.02
C ASP A 444 3.11 -6.14 -14.54
N GLY A 445 3.19 -7.10 -15.46
CA GLY A 445 4.43 -7.57 -16.04
C GLY A 445 5.14 -6.54 -16.90
N ARG A 446 4.46 -5.49 -17.35
CA ARG A 446 5.06 -4.37 -18.10
C ARG A 446 6.05 -3.58 -17.26
N ASN A 447 5.96 -3.66 -15.93
CA ASN A 447 6.89 -2.98 -15.03
C ASN A 447 8.25 -3.69 -14.92
N PHE A 448 8.35 -4.95 -15.32
CA PHE A 448 9.62 -5.67 -15.27
C PHE A 448 10.52 -5.28 -16.45
N LYS A 449 11.71 -4.81 -16.11
CA LYS A 449 12.80 -4.52 -17.03
C LYS A 449 13.99 -5.39 -16.69
N ASP A 450 14.67 -5.87 -17.72
CA ASP A 450 15.96 -6.52 -17.58
C ASP A 450 17.07 -5.49 -17.33
N LEU A 451 18.32 -5.94 -17.16
CA LEU A 451 19.46 -5.07 -16.88
C LEU A 451 19.77 -4.06 -18.01
N ASP A 452 19.30 -4.30 -19.23
CA ASP A 452 19.47 -3.42 -20.39
C ASP A 452 18.23 -2.53 -20.61
N GLY A 453 17.24 -2.58 -19.71
CA GLY A 453 15.99 -1.82 -19.80
C GLY A 453 14.91 -2.47 -20.67
N LYS A 454 15.11 -3.71 -21.13
CA LYS A 454 14.18 -4.46 -21.98
C LYS A 454 12.98 -4.96 -21.17
N HIS A 455 11.77 -4.71 -21.67
CA HIS A 455 10.53 -5.23 -21.08
C HIS A 455 10.29 -6.71 -21.42
N PHE A 456 11.11 -7.60 -20.85
CA PHE A 456 11.18 -9.00 -21.25
C PHE A 456 9.85 -9.76 -21.05
N VAL A 457 9.06 -9.45 -20.01
CA VAL A 457 7.76 -10.10 -19.78
C VAL A 457 6.74 -9.70 -20.86
N ALA A 458 6.70 -8.42 -21.22
CA ALA A 458 5.86 -7.94 -22.32
C ALA A 458 6.27 -8.59 -23.65
N GLU A 459 7.57 -8.79 -23.88
CA GLU A 459 8.07 -9.48 -25.07
C GLU A 459 7.75 -10.97 -25.09
N ILE A 460 7.81 -11.66 -23.95
CA ILE A 460 7.39 -13.07 -23.82
C ILE A 460 5.92 -13.20 -24.21
N VAL A 461 5.03 -12.39 -23.63
CA VAL A 461 3.59 -12.44 -23.93
C VAL A 461 3.32 -12.06 -25.38
N ALA A 462 3.95 -10.98 -25.89
CA ALA A 462 3.77 -10.56 -27.29
C ALA A 462 4.26 -11.64 -28.28
N SER A 463 5.35 -12.34 -27.97
CA SER A 463 5.86 -13.44 -28.79
C SER A 463 4.95 -14.67 -28.70
N ALA A 464 4.42 -14.98 -27.51
CA ALA A 464 3.43 -16.03 -27.31
C ALA A 464 2.14 -15.79 -28.11
N LEU A 465 1.69 -14.54 -28.22
CA LEU A 465 0.54 -14.16 -29.06
C LEU A 465 0.80 -14.35 -30.57
N ARG A 466 2.03 -14.13 -31.04
CA ARG A 466 2.38 -14.22 -32.48
C ARG A 466 2.62 -15.64 -32.97
N GLN A 467 3.39 -16.44 -32.22
CA GLN A 467 3.91 -17.74 -32.69
C GLN A 467 3.53 -18.92 -31.79
N GLY A 468 2.78 -18.69 -30.70
CA GLY A 468 2.28 -19.73 -29.81
C GLY A 468 3.32 -20.30 -28.84
N SER A 469 4.55 -20.57 -29.29
CA SER A 469 5.66 -20.99 -28.41
C SER A 469 7.01 -20.48 -28.90
N GLY A 470 8.02 -20.46 -28.04
CA GLY A 470 9.36 -20.02 -28.41
C GLY A 470 10.22 -19.65 -27.22
N HIS A 471 11.32 -18.94 -27.48
CA HIS A 471 12.25 -18.48 -26.45
C HIS A 471 12.40 -16.96 -26.51
N VAL A 472 12.50 -16.32 -25.34
CA VAL A 472 12.95 -14.93 -25.19
C VAL A 472 14.18 -14.90 -24.30
N SER A 473 15.26 -14.32 -24.80
CA SER A 473 16.48 -14.09 -24.02
C SER A 473 16.50 -12.68 -23.44
N TYR A 474 16.96 -12.56 -22.21
CA TYR A 474 17.09 -11.29 -21.47
C TYR A 474 18.22 -11.35 -20.44
N ARG A 475 18.75 -10.20 -20.01
CA ARG A 475 19.83 -10.14 -19.01
C ARG A 475 19.29 -10.07 -17.61
N TRP A 476 19.65 -11.04 -16.77
CA TRP A 476 19.22 -11.09 -15.37
C TRP A 476 20.39 -11.41 -14.45
N LEU A 477 20.33 -10.89 -13.22
CA LEU A 477 21.30 -11.27 -12.20
C LEU A 477 21.07 -12.73 -11.82
N HIS A 478 22.12 -13.53 -11.86
CA HIS A 478 22.06 -14.89 -11.33
C HIS A 478 21.88 -14.80 -9.80
N PRO A 479 20.87 -15.46 -9.22
CA PRO A 479 20.49 -15.24 -7.82
C PRO A 479 21.60 -15.60 -6.81
N LEU A 480 22.57 -16.42 -7.22
CA LEU A 480 23.67 -16.89 -6.38
C LEU A 480 24.98 -16.12 -6.59
N THR A 481 25.34 -15.86 -7.84
CA THR A 481 26.62 -15.22 -8.16
C THR A 481 26.49 -13.71 -8.24
N GLN A 482 25.25 -13.18 -8.33
CA GLN A 482 24.95 -11.77 -8.62
C GLN A 482 25.63 -11.29 -9.92
N GLU A 483 26.07 -12.21 -10.77
CA GLU A 483 26.64 -11.89 -12.07
C GLU A 483 25.50 -11.68 -13.07
N ALA A 484 25.68 -10.70 -13.94
CA ALA A 484 24.74 -10.46 -15.03
C ALA A 484 24.90 -11.54 -16.09
N MET A 485 23.92 -12.43 -16.20
CA MET A 485 23.92 -13.56 -17.14
C MET A 485 22.75 -13.47 -18.11
N THR A 486 22.91 -14.11 -19.28
CA THR A 486 21.82 -14.28 -20.24
C THR A 486 20.91 -15.41 -19.76
N LYS A 487 19.63 -15.08 -19.53
CA LYS A 487 18.59 -16.05 -19.21
C LYS A 487 17.71 -16.25 -20.45
N SER A 488 17.42 -17.50 -20.80
CA SER A 488 16.50 -17.85 -21.88
C SER A 488 15.21 -18.38 -21.28
N ALA A 489 14.09 -17.70 -21.51
CA ALA A 489 12.77 -18.14 -21.11
C ALA A 489 12.05 -18.83 -22.27
N TYR A 490 11.81 -20.13 -22.14
CA TYR A 490 10.86 -20.82 -23.00
C TYR A 490 9.44 -20.45 -22.59
N PHE A 491 8.56 -20.27 -23.56
CA PHE A 491 7.15 -20.00 -23.34
C PHE A 491 6.28 -20.84 -24.27
N GLU A 492 5.09 -21.20 -23.78
CA GLU A 492 4.02 -21.78 -24.57
C GLU A 492 2.68 -21.17 -24.17
N ARG A 493 1.90 -20.73 -25.17
CA ARG A 493 0.56 -20.18 -25.00
C ARG A 493 -0.47 -21.29 -25.06
N HIS A 494 -1.45 -21.22 -24.18
CA HIS A 494 -2.68 -22.00 -24.29
C HIS A 494 -3.87 -21.20 -23.78
N GLY A 495 -4.80 -20.86 -24.68
CA GLY A 495 -5.90 -19.94 -24.39
C GLY A 495 -5.40 -18.56 -23.98
N ASP A 496 -5.82 -18.11 -22.80
CA ASP A 496 -5.49 -16.78 -22.23
C ASP A 496 -4.28 -16.82 -21.29
N LEU A 497 -3.58 -17.95 -21.22
CA LEU A 497 -2.42 -18.15 -20.37
C LEU A 497 -1.16 -18.39 -21.20
N VAL A 498 -0.07 -17.76 -20.76
CA VAL A 498 1.29 -17.98 -21.24
C VAL A 498 2.08 -18.64 -20.12
N VAL A 499 2.43 -19.91 -20.31
CA VAL A 499 3.24 -20.69 -19.37
C VAL A 499 4.69 -20.50 -19.75
N THR A 500 5.54 -20.09 -18.80
CA THR A 500 6.94 -19.85 -19.07
C THR A 500 7.86 -20.41 -18.00
N CYS A 501 9.04 -20.83 -18.43
CA CYS A 501 10.14 -21.25 -17.56
C CYS A 501 11.44 -20.73 -18.14
N GLY A 502 12.32 -20.20 -17.29
CA GLY A 502 13.62 -19.69 -17.72
C GLY A 502 14.78 -20.43 -17.14
N SER A 503 15.76 -20.76 -17.98
CA SER A 503 17.06 -21.31 -17.60
C SER A 503 18.17 -20.30 -17.92
N TYR A 504 19.23 -20.31 -17.11
CA TYR A 504 20.43 -19.53 -17.40
C TYR A 504 21.21 -20.23 -18.51
N VAL A 505 21.65 -19.47 -19.53
CA VAL A 505 22.48 -20.01 -20.60
C VAL A 505 23.89 -20.18 -20.04
N THR A 506 24.29 -21.42 -19.76
CA THR A 506 25.67 -21.73 -19.40
C THR A 506 26.54 -21.54 -20.65
N PRO A 507 27.63 -20.76 -20.60
CA PRO A 507 28.56 -20.71 -21.73
C PRO A 507 29.07 -22.13 -22.00
N VAL A 508 28.90 -22.61 -23.23
CA VAL A 508 29.58 -23.82 -23.68
C VAL A 508 31.06 -23.53 -23.57
N LEU A 509 31.75 -24.14 -22.60
CA LEU A 509 33.20 -24.26 -22.65
C LEU A 509 33.49 -25.13 -23.88
N THR A 510 33.74 -24.49 -25.01
CA THR A 510 34.36 -25.14 -26.17
C THR A 510 35.71 -25.66 -25.70
N ALA A 511 35.81 -26.99 -25.61
CA ALA A 511 37.04 -27.72 -25.28
C ALA A 511 38.14 -27.47 -26.30
#